data_AF-A0A4Y1QY66-F1
#
_entry.id   AF-A0A4Y1QY66-F1
#
_cell.length_a   1.000
_cell.length_b   1.000
_cell.length_c   1.000
_cell.angle_alpha   90.00
_cell.angle_beta   90.00
_cell.angle_gamma   90.00
#
_symmetry.space_group_name_H-M   'P 1'
#
loop_
_entity.id
_entity.type
_entity.pdbx_description
1 polymer ?
#
loop_
_entity_poly.entity_id
_entity_poly.type
_entity_poly.pdbx_seq_one_letter_code
_entity_poly.pdbx_strand_id
1 'polypeptide(L)' 'MEGFLTPMREARYPVIRSLLCLGGMGMKSQLETMNKGVHIVVANPRRLMEILKLKRMILDHRRFLTLD' A
#
# COMPACT_ATOMS: atom_id res chain seq x y z
N MET A 1 8.46 9.87 -2.38
CA MET A 1 7.50 9.10 -3.20
C MET A 1 6.46 9.99 -3.89
N GLU A 2 6.07 11.15 -3.35
CA GLU A 2 5.01 11.98 -3.96
C GLU A 2 5.34 12.54 -5.36
N GLY A 3 6.62 12.82 -5.67
CA GLY A 3 7.01 13.37 -6.97
C GLY A 3 6.75 12.46 -8.18
N PHE A 4 6.69 11.14 -7.99
CA PHE A 4 6.48 10.19 -9.09
C PHE A 4 5.05 10.19 -9.62
N LEU A 5 4.08 10.68 -8.83
CA LEU A 5 2.67 10.71 -9.22
C LEU A 5 2.25 12.05 -9.83
N THR A 6 3.11 13.07 -9.78
CA THR A 6 2.83 14.41 -10.33
C THR A 6 2.45 14.36 -11.81
N PRO A 7 3.18 13.65 -12.70
CA PRO A 7 2.82 13.61 -14.12
C PRO A 7 1.43 12.99 -14.37
N MET A 8 1.05 11.97 -13.57
CA MET A 8 -0.27 11.33 -13.70
C MET A 8 -1.38 12.30 -13.31
N ARG A 9 -1.16 13.13 -12.29
CA ARG A 9 -2.13 14.16 -11.88
C ARG A 9 -2.26 15.26 -12.93
N GLU A 10 -1.15 15.73 -13.49
CA GLU A 10 -1.13 16.75 -14.56
C GLU A 10 -1.85 16.24 -15.81
N ALA A 11 -1.67 14.97 -16.15
CA ALA A 11 -2.38 14.30 -17.24
C ALA A 11 -3.83 13.90 -16.91
N ARG A 12 -4.39 14.34 -15.76
CA ARG A 12 -5.77 14.07 -15.30
C ARG A 12 -6.12 12.59 -15.13
N TYR A 13 -5.14 11.73 -14.85
CA TYR A 13 -5.42 10.35 -14.45
C TYR A 13 -5.86 10.26 -12.98
N PRO A 14 -6.56 9.17 -12.60
CA PRO A 14 -6.93 8.92 -11.21
C PRO A 14 -5.70 8.89 -10.28
N VAL A 15 -5.84 9.48 -9.10
CA VAL A 15 -4.78 9.49 -8.10
C VAL A 15 -4.60 8.08 -7.52
N ILE A 16 -3.39 7.52 -7.64
CA ILE A 16 -3.07 6.22 -7.08
C ILE A 16 -2.49 6.38 -5.67
N ARG A 17 -3.09 5.74 -4.66
CA ARG A 17 -2.53 5.64 -3.31
C ARG A 17 -1.73 4.36 -3.16
N SER A 18 -0.44 4.50 -2.86
CA SER A 18 0.48 3.39 -2.59
C SER A 18 0.91 3.39 -1.12
N LEU A 19 1.17 2.20 -0.58
CA LEU A 19 1.72 2.03 0.77
C LEU A 19 2.95 1.12 0.74
N LEU A 20 4.04 1.60 1.34
CA LEU A 20 5.23 0.80 1.61
C LEU A 20 5.14 0.21 3.03
N CYS A 21 5.05 -1.11 3.10
CA CYS A 21 4.92 -1.90 4.32
C CYS A 21 6.23 -2.64 4.61
N LEU A 22 7.25 -1.89 5.05
CA LEU A 22 8.53 -2.42 5.52
C LEU A 22 8.70 -2.19 7.02
N GLY A 23 9.64 -2.92 7.62
CA GLY A 23 10.09 -2.67 9.00
C GLY A 23 10.81 -1.32 9.13
N GLY A 24 10.91 -0.78 10.34
CA GLY A 24 11.56 0.51 10.61
C GLY A 24 10.67 1.74 10.41
N MET A 25 9.44 1.58 9.90
CA MET A 25 8.43 2.64 9.86
C MET A 25 7.42 2.48 11.00
N GLY A 26 6.94 3.61 11.54
CA GLY A 26 5.92 3.61 12.58
C GLY A 26 4.63 2.94 12.09
N MET A 27 4.15 1.93 12.83
CA MET A 27 2.94 1.19 12.45
C MET A 27 1.70 2.11 12.37
N LYS A 28 1.64 3.16 13.20
CA LYS A 28 0.51 4.09 13.24
C LYS A 28 0.27 4.78 11.90
N SER A 29 1.32 5.34 11.27
CA SER A 29 1.18 6.03 9.99
C SER A 29 0.84 5.08 8.83
N GLN A 30 1.37 3.84 8.89
CA GLN A 30 1.01 2.78 7.94
C GLN A 30 -0.48 2.43 8.04
N LEU A 31 -0.99 2.24 9.26
CA LEU A 31 -2.41 1.94 9.51
C LEU A 31 -3.33 3.10 9.12
N GLU A 32 -2.98 4.35 9.43
CA GLU A 32 -3.74 5.53 9.02
C GLU A 32 -3.86 5.63 7.50
N THR A 33 -2.79 5.32 6.77
CA THR A 33 -2.81 5.30 5.30
C THR A 33 -3.67 4.14 4.78
N MET A 34 -3.57 2.97 5.41
CA MET A 34 -4.34 1.78 5.05
C MET A 34 -5.85 1.98 5.25
N ASN A 35 -6.25 2.65 6.34
CA ASN A 35 -7.64 2.99 6.63
C ASN A 35 -8.25 3.95 5.61
N LYS A 36 -7.44 4.77 4.92
CA LYS A 36 -7.88 5.63 3.80
C LYS A 36 -8.10 4.85 2.49
N GLY A 37 -7.81 3.55 2.48
CA GLY A 37 -7.81 2.71 1.29
C GLY A 37 -6.53 2.89 0.47
N VAL A 38 -5.92 1.78 0.06
CA VAL A 38 -4.68 1.74 -0.73
C VAL A 38 -4.87 0.87 -1.96
N HIS A 39 -4.41 1.35 -3.11
CA HIS A 39 -4.50 0.60 -4.37
C HIS A 39 -3.34 -0.39 -4.48
N ILE A 40 -2.13 0.10 -4.18
CA ILE A 40 -0.89 -0.66 -4.33
C ILE A 40 -0.21 -0.78 -2.97
N VAL A 41 0.27 -1.97 -2.64
CA VAL A 41 0.99 -2.25 -1.42
C VAL A 41 2.28 -2.95 -1.80
N VAL A 42 3.41 -2.39 -1.38
CA VAL A 42 4.73 -3.01 -1.52
C VAL A 42 5.16 -3.41 -0.12
N ALA A 43 5.41 -4.69 0.13
CA ALA A 43 5.69 -5.21 1.47
C ALA A 43 6.74 -6.31 1.40
N ASN A 44 7.52 -6.46 2.47
CA ASN A 44 8.29 -7.70 2.64
C ASN A 44 7.35 -8.83 3.12
N PRO A 45 7.68 -10.11 2.85
CA PRO A 45 6.79 -11.23 3.17
C PRO A 45 6.39 -11.28 4.66
N ARG A 46 7.34 -11.02 5.56
CA ARG A 46 7.11 -11.01 7.00
C ARG A 46 6.06 -9.97 7.41
N ARG A 47 6.19 -8.73 6.93
CA ARG A 47 5.29 -7.62 7.28
C ARG A 47 3.92 -7.78 6.64
N LEU A 48 3.87 -8.29 5.41
CA LEU A 48 2.60 -8.64 4.77
C LEU A 48 1.83 -9.64 5.63
N MET A 49 2.50 -10.71 6.07
CA MET A 49 1.89 -11.73 6.94
C MET A 49 1.39 -11.17 8.28
N GLU A 50 2.12 -10.23 8.89
CA GLU A 50 1.64 -9.55 10.11
C GLU A 50 0.33 -8.78 9.85
N ILE A 51 0.27 -7.99 8.77
CA ILE A 51 -0.90 -7.17 8.42
C ILE A 51 -2.13 -8.04 8.10
N LEU A 52 -1.92 -9.15 7.40
CA LEU A 52 -2.97 -10.12 7.08
C LEU A 52 -3.50 -10.82 8.34
N LYS A 53 -2.61 -11.25 9.24
CA LYS A 53 -3.01 -11.86 10.53
C LYS A 53 -3.80 -10.90 11.41
N LEU A 54 -3.44 -9.62 11.40
CA LEU A 54 -4.17 -8.57 12.11
C LEU A 54 -5.50 -8.17 11.42
N LYS A 55 -5.83 -8.78 10.28
CA LYS A 55 -7.00 -8.44 9.44
C LYS A 55 -7.10 -6.95 9.11
N ARG A 56 -5.96 -6.26 9.05
CA ARG A 56 -5.90 -4.83 8.67
C ARG A 56 -5.97 -4.64 7.16
N MET A 57 -5.74 -5.72 6.42
CA MET A 57 -5.89 -5.80 4.98
C MET A 57 -6.50 -7.14 4.61
N ILE A 58 -7.34 -7.13 3.58
CA ILE A 58 -7.98 -8.32 3.01
C ILE A 58 -7.56 -8.39 1.54
N LEU A 59 -7.30 -9.61 1.03
CA LEU A 59 -6.81 -9.85 -0.34
C LEU A 59 -7.89 -10.42 -1.28
N ASP A 60 -9.16 -10.39 -0.89
CA ASP A 60 -10.28 -11.10 -1.52
C ASP A 60 -10.61 -10.62 -2.96
N HIS A 61 -10.23 -9.39 -3.33
CA HIS A 61 -10.47 -8.82 -4.66
C HIS A 61 -9.20 -8.34 -5.37
N ARG A 62 -8.07 -9.03 -5.15
CA ARG A 62 -6.79 -8.66 -5.78
C ARG A 62 -6.72 -9.24 -7.20
N ARG A 63 -6.59 -8.35 -8.19
CA ARG A 63 -6.35 -8.73 -9.59
C ARG A 63 -4.90 -9.18 -9.86
N PHE A 64 -3.97 -8.72 -9.03
CA PHE A 64 -2.54 -8.96 -9.23
C PHE A 64 -1.86 -9.17 -7.89
N LEU A 65 -1.00 -10.19 -7.83
CA LEU A 65 -0.05 -10.44 -6.76
C LEU A 65 1.28 -10.78 -7.44
N THR A 66 2.33 -10.04 -7.08
CA THR A 66 3.68 -10.26 -7.59
C THR A 66 4.60 -10.56 -6.42
N LEU A 67 5.49 -11.53 -6.61
CA LEU A 67 6.57 -11.87 -5.69
C LEU A 67 7.88 -11.59 -6.46
N ASP A 68 8.74 -10.78 -5.86
CA ASP A 68 10.11 -10.54 -6.32
C ASP A 68 11.04 -11.61 -5.73
#